data_AF-A0A661JAE1-F1
#
_entry.id   AF-A0A661JAE1-F1
#
_cell.length_a   1.000
_cell.length_b   1.000
_cell.length_c   1.000
_cell.angle_alpha   90.00
_cell.angle_beta   90.00
_cell.angle_gamma   90.00
#
_symmetry.space_group_name_H-M   'P 1'
#
loop_
_entity.id
_entity.type
_entity.pdbx_description
1 polymer ?
#
loop_
_entity_poly.entity_id
_entity_poly.type
_entity_poly.pdbx_seq_one_letter_code
_entity_poly.pdbx_strand_id
1 'polypeptide(L)'
;MQRLNLDREKAKQYIEEVEEGRRRWVHFFYGVSWDESSHYDVIVNLEQMNVDNAASALCNMAQLPDFQMTPASERAMKDLWLAAKARLLLAQDARTARCSFTVRAENGVVNVSYLPRDAKVGVYVPQVLEKLEGLKELRHTISTTNILWIQENFDPNSEIFGQITEIADKWNAAIELLRMSPVEEEVQKEGDRVELEFEQVPQEPVYTGGIEDDVIEPEPKDDGGLKETLNELIKSGRSGGGRSVGESPRKLLDSIDRSVTYSLIVIGNVFLSKGEATRKRMVRELQSLLMDNLKVPVVTSEELKSQYLFGAKDLPKLITFLILTVIFYTLVFTHQEPILNFLRAETWLEKGLAAIAVGLFVPTIAYIYGSVTGLILKLIKME
;
A
#
# COMPACT_ATOMS: atom_id res chain seq x y z
N MET A 1 17.04 9.27 -40.59
CA MET A 1 18.34 8.89 -41.19
C MET A 1 19.04 10.03 -41.91
N GLN A 2 18.34 10.89 -42.68
CA GLN A 2 18.93 12.13 -43.25
C GLN A 2 19.58 13.05 -42.18
N ARG A 3 19.00 13.12 -40.97
CA ARG A 3 19.57 13.85 -39.82
C ARG A 3 20.93 13.30 -39.32
N LEU A 4 21.26 12.04 -39.59
CA LEU A 4 22.49 11.37 -39.13
C LEU A 4 23.49 11.10 -40.26
N ASN A 5 23.15 11.47 -41.51
CA ASN A 5 23.98 11.29 -42.70
C ASN A 5 24.53 9.85 -42.89
N LEU A 6 23.71 8.85 -42.56
CA LEU A 6 24.07 7.44 -42.64
C LEU A 6 23.71 6.86 -44.01
N ASP A 7 24.62 6.06 -44.56
CA ASP A 7 24.37 5.21 -45.72
C ASP A 7 23.40 4.07 -45.36
N ARG A 8 22.69 3.49 -46.35
CA ARG A 8 21.58 2.54 -46.14
C ARG A 8 21.98 1.33 -45.28
N GLU A 9 23.13 0.73 -45.53
CA GLU A 9 23.61 -0.42 -44.77
C GLU A 9 23.91 -0.04 -43.31
N LYS A 10 24.58 1.10 -43.09
CA LYS A 10 24.86 1.61 -41.74
C LYS A 10 23.57 2.01 -41.01
N ALA A 11 22.60 2.54 -41.73
CA ALA A 11 21.29 2.88 -41.20
C ALA A 11 20.54 1.63 -40.74
N LYS A 12 20.60 0.53 -41.50
CA LYS A 12 20.01 -0.75 -41.12
C LYS A 12 20.69 -1.32 -39.87
N GLN A 13 22.02 -1.39 -39.86
CA GLN A 13 22.78 -1.88 -38.72
C GLN A 13 22.51 -1.05 -37.45
N TYR A 14 22.43 0.27 -37.56
CA TYR A 14 22.08 1.14 -36.44
C TYR A 14 20.69 0.84 -35.87
N ILE A 15 19.69 0.61 -36.72
CA ILE A 15 18.33 0.25 -36.27
C ILE A 15 18.36 -1.08 -35.52
N GLU A 16 19.04 -2.09 -36.08
CA GLU A 16 19.18 -3.41 -35.45
C GLU A 16 19.85 -3.32 -34.07
N GLU A 17 20.92 -2.52 -33.94
CA GLU A 17 21.61 -2.30 -32.67
C GLU A 17 20.72 -1.58 -31.63
N VAL A 18 19.95 -0.57 -32.06
CA VAL A 18 19.00 0.15 -31.19
C VAL A 18 17.87 -0.78 -30.74
N GLU A 19 17.35 -1.60 -31.65
CA GLU A 19 16.24 -2.52 -31.38
C GLU A 19 16.68 -3.65 -30.44
N GLU A 20 17.87 -4.19 -30.64
CA GLU A 20 18.50 -5.14 -29.73
C GLU A 20 18.78 -4.50 -28.35
N GLY A 21 19.21 -3.24 -28.32
CA GLY A 21 19.36 -2.47 -27.09
C GLY A 21 18.04 -2.33 -26.33
N ARG A 22 16.94 -2.02 -27.03
CA ARG A 22 15.59 -1.95 -26.45
C ARG A 22 15.13 -3.31 -25.94
N ARG A 23 15.32 -4.38 -26.72
CA ARG A 23 14.97 -5.76 -26.31
C ARG A 23 15.66 -6.13 -25.00
N ARG A 24 16.97 -5.90 -24.90
CA ARG A 24 17.73 -6.17 -23.66
C ARG A 24 17.25 -5.32 -22.49
N TRP A 25 16.97 -4.04 -22.72
CA TRP A 25 16.49 -3.13 -21.67
C TRP A 25 15.12 -3.57 -21.13
N VAL A 26 14.17 -3.86 -22.03
CA VAL A 26 12.81 -4.30 -21.66
C VAL A 26 12.86 -5.63 -20.91
N HIS A 27 13.63 -6.60 -21.41
CA HIS A 27 13.78 -7.89 -20.77
C HIS A 27 14.44 -7.77 -19.39
N PHE A 28 15.48 -6.94 -19.25
CA PHE A 28 16.18 -6.74 -17.99
C PHE A 28 15.30 -6.11 -16.91
N PHE A 29 14.49 -5.09 -17.25
CA PHE A 29 13.68 -4.37 -16.27
C PHE A 29 12.32 -5.00 -16.00
N TYR A 30 11.70 -5.62 -17.00
CA TYR A 30 10.32 -6.08 -16.92
C TYR A 30 10.17 -7.60 -17.07
N GLY A 31 11.23 -8.33 -17.45
CA GLY A 31 11.19 -9.78 -17.63
C GLY A 31 10.35 -10.25 -18.82
N VAL A 32 9.91 -9.32 -19.68
CA VAL A 32 9.06 -9.60 -20.85
C VAL A 32 9.80 -9.33 -22.16
N SER A 33 9.37 -10.00 -23.22
CA SER A 33 9.91 -9.82 -24.57
C SER A 33 9.07 -8.78 -25.31
N TRP A 34 9.70 -7.71 -25.80
CA TRP A 34 9.01 -6.64 -26.54
C TRP A 34 8.33 -7.16 -27.81
N ASP A 35 8.87 -8.20 -28.43
CA ASP A 35 8.42 -8.81 -29.67
C ASP A 35 7.25 -9.78 -29.50
N GLU A 36 6.79 -10.03 -28.28
CA GLU A 36 5.67 -10.91 -28.05
C GLU A 36 4.35 -10.23 -28.40
N SER A 37 3.62 -10.81 -29.36
CA SER A 37 2.38 -10.22 -29.87
C SER A 37 1.25 -10.18 -28.84
N SER A 38 1.30 -11.05 -27.84
CA SER A 38 0.31 -11.15 -26.75
C SER A 38 0.26 -9.90 -25.86
N HIS A 39 1.26 -9.02 -25.94
CA HIS A 39 1.35 -7.79 -25.15
C HIS A 39 0.69 -6.57 -25.81
N TYR A 40 0.18 -6.70 -27.03
CA TYR A 40 -0.41 -5.60 -27.78
C TYR A 40 -1.84 -5.92 -28.16
N ASP A 41 -2.73 -4.93 -28.04
CA ASP A 41 -4.11 -5.06 -28.51
C ASP A 41 -4.19 -5.09 -30.05
N VAL A 42 -3.21 -4.47 -30.74
CA VAL A 42 -3.16 -4.36 -32.20
C VAL A 42 -1.73 -4.42 -32.70
N ILE A 43 -1.50 -5.20 -33.75
CA ILE A 43 -0.24 -5.22 -34.50
C ILE A 43 -0.54 -4.94 -35.96
N VAL A 44 0.19 -3.99 -36.54
CA VAL A 44 -0.04 -3.51 -37.90
C VAL A 44 1.16 -3.81 -38.77
N ASN A 45 0.94 -4.49 -39.89
CA ASN A 45 1.98 -4.72 -40.89
C ASN A 45 2.06 -3.55 -41.88
N LEU A 46 3.09 -2.71 -41.71
CA LEU A 46 3.33 -1.54 -42.56
C LEU A 46 3.97 -1.86 -43.92
N GLU A 47 4.36 -3.12 -44.17
CA GLU A 47 4.80 -3.56 -45.51
C GLU A 47 3.61 -3.71 -46.46
N GLN A 48 2.46 -4.12 -45.92
CA GLN A 48 1.23 -4.34 -46.70
C GLN A 48 0.20 -3.22 -46.56
N MET A 49 0.30 -2.40 -45.50
CA MET A 49 -0.59 -1.26 -45.28
C MET A 49 0.22 0.03 -45.17
N ASN A 50 -0.20 1.05 -45.92
CA ASN A 50 0.42 2.37 -45.78
C ASN A 50 0.10 3.00 -44.41
N VAL A 51 0.90 3.99 -44.02
CA VAL A 51 0.78 4.66 -42.71
C VAL A 51 -0.56 5.40 -42.56
N ASP A 52 -1.08 5.99 -43.63
CA ASP A 52 -2.34 6.75 -43.59
C ASP A 52 -3.55 5.85 -43.34
N ASN A 53 -3.59 4.68 -43.98
CA ASN A 53 -4.63 3.67 -43.74
C ASN A 53 -4.46 3.04 -42.36
N ALA A 54 -3.22 2.81 -41.92
CA ALA A 54 -2.93 2.34 -40.56
C ALA A 54 -3.47 3.31 -39.50
N ALA A 55 -3.15 4.60 -39.65
CA ALA A 55 -3.64 5.66 -38.77
C ALA A 55 -5.16 5.74 -38.79
N SER A 56 -5.78 5.69 -39.99
CA SER A 56 -7.24 5.72 -40.13
C SER A 56 -7.91 4.51 -39.46
N ALA A 57 -7.36 3.31 -39.63
CA ALA A 57 -7.85 2.09 -38.99
C ALA A 57 -7.74 2.17 -37.46
N LEU A 58 -6.60 2.62 -36.94
CA LEU A 58 -6.37 2.81 -35.50
C LEU A 58 -7.29 3.89 -34.92
N CYS A 59 -7.49 5.01 -35.62
CA CYS A 59 -8.42 6.06 -35.19
C CYS A 59 -9.85 5.53 -35.07
N ASN A 60 -10.32 4.76 -36.05
CA ASN A 60 -11.65 4.14 -36.01
C ASN A 60 -11.76 3.08 -34.91
N MET A 61 -10.71 2.27 -34.72
CA MET A 61 -10.67 1.28 -33.65
C MET A 61 -10.69 1.93 -32.27
N ALA A 62 -9.97 3.04 -32.09
CA ALA A 62 -9.98 3.80 -30.85
C ALA A 62 -11.38 4.35 -30.51
N GLN A 63 -12.27 4.55 -31.49
CA GLN A 63 -13.66 4.96 -31.25
C GLN A 63 -14.56 3.83 -30.73
N LEU A 64 -14.12 2.57 -30.76
CA LEU A 64 -14.91 1.47 -30.23
C LEU A 64 -15.10 1.61 -28.71
N PRO A 65 -16.25 1.20 -28.15
CA PRO A 65 -16.55 1.35 -26.72
C PRO A 65 -15.48 0.76 -25.79
N ASP A 66 -14.84 -0.35 -26.20
CA ASP A 66 -13.81 -1.02 -25.41
C ASP A 66 -12.52 -0.20 -25.25
N PHE A 67 -12.27 0.75 -26.16
CA PHE A 67 -11.11 1.65 -26.13
C PHE A 67 -11.45 3.06 -25.65
N GLN A 68 -12.72 3.33 -25.35
CA GLN A 68 -13.14 4.62 -24.81
C GLN A 68 -12.80 4.71 -23.31
N MET A 69 -12.51 5.92 -22.85
CA MET A 69 -12.32 6.16 -21.43
C MET A 69 -13.60 5.82 -20.68
N THR A 70 -13.49 4.90 -19.72
CA THR A 70 -14.57 4.65 -18.77
C THR A 70 -14.64 5.80 -17.76
N PRO A 71 -15.79 6.02 -17.13
CA PRO A 71 -15.91 7.01 -16.05
C PRO A 71 -14.90 6.79 -14.90
N ALA A 72 -14.54 5.53 -14.59
CA ALA A 72 -13.47 5.22 -13.64
C ALA A 72 -12.09 5.70 -14.12
N SER A 73 -11.75 5.44 -15.39
CA SER A 73 -10.49 5.88 -16.00
C SER A 73 -10.38 7.41 -16.04
N GLU A 74 -11.49 8.10 -16.35
CA GLU A 74 -11.53 9.56 -16.35
C GLU A 74 -11.30 10.15 -14.96
N ARG A 75 -11.94 9.58 -13.93
CA ARG A 75 -11.72 10.00 -12.54
C ARG A 75 -10.27 9.76 -12.12
N ALA A 76 -9.73 8.57 -12.40
CA ALA A 76 -8.33 8.25 -12.09
C ALA A 76 -7.36 9.24 -12.77
N MET A 77 -7.63 9.64 -14.01
CA MET A 77 -6.83 10.65 -14.72
C MET A 77 -6.96 12.04 -14.08
N LYS A 78 -8.17 12.47 -13.70
CA LYS A 78 -8.43 13.74 -13.00
C LYS A 78 -7.71 13.78 -11.64
N ASP A 79 -7.76 12.70 -10.89
CA ASP A 79 -7.10 12.57 -9.59
C ASP A 79 -5.57 12.58 -9.75
N LEU A 80 -5.03 11.84 -10.72
CA LEU A 80 -3.60 11.88 -11.03
C LEU A 80 -3.14 13.30 -11.40
N TRP A 81 -3.92 14.01 -12.22
CA TRP A 81 -3.65 15.39 -12.61
C TRP A 81 -3.69 16.34 -11.42
N LEU A 82 -4.68 16.21 -10.53
CA LEU A 82 -4.81 17.03 -9.33
C LEU A 82 -3.63 16.81 -8.38
N ALA A 83 -3.25 15.56 -8.14
CA ALA A 83 -2.07 15.22 -7.35
C ALA A 83 -0.78 15.75 -7.97
N ALA A 84 -0.62 15.65 -9.29
CA ALA A 84 0.54 16.18 -10.01
C ALA A 84 0.64 17.71 -9.91
N LYS A 85 -0.47 18.43 -10.10
CA LYS A 85 -0.52 19.89 -9.91
C LYS A 85 -0.18 20.28 -8.47
N ALA A 86 -0.73 19.58 -7.48
CA ALA A 86 -0.42 19.83 -6.07
C ALA A 86 1.08 19.65 -5.78
N ARG A 87 1.69 18.55 -6.26
CA ARG A 87 3.14 18.34 -6.16
C ARG A 87 3.94 19.47 -6.80
N LEU A 88 3.53 19.92 -7.98
CA LEU A 88 4.20 21.01 -8.70
C LEU A 88 4.14 22.32 -7.91
N LEU A 89 2.98 22.68 -7.36
CA LEU A 89 2.83 23.89 -6.53
C LEU A 89 3.72 23.84 -5.28
N LEU A 90 3.74 22.69 -4.58
CA LEU A 90 4.61 22.48 -3.43
C LEU A 90 6.10 22.54 -3.80
N ALA A 91 6.47 22.07 -4.98
CA ALA A 91 7.84 22.14 -5.47
C ALA A 91 8.27 23.56 -5.92
N GLN A 92 7.33 24.40 -6.35
CA GLN A 92 7.60 25.75 -6.83
C GLN A 92 7.67 26.81 -5.71
N ASP A 93 6.93 26.63 -4.61
CA ASP A 93 6.98 27.57 -3.50
C ASP A 93 8.30 27.43 -2.72
N ALA A 94 9.02 28.55 -2.55
CA ALA A 94 10.35 28.58 -1.94
C ALA A 94 10.38 28.03 -0.50
N ARG A 95 9.25 28.05 0.22
CA ARG A 95 9.14 27.55 1.60
C ARG A 95 9.02 26.03 1.64
N THR A 96 8.39 25.42 0.63
CA THR A 96 8.09 23.98 0.57
C THR A 96 9.00 23.22 -0.38
N ALA A 97 9.67 23.88 -1.32
CA ALA A 97 10.46 23.27 -2.41
C ALA A 97 11.56 22.28 -1.97
N ARG A 98 12.07 22.39 -0.74
CA ARG A 98 13.16 21.53 -0.21
C ARG A 98 12.65 20.32 0.56
N CYS A 99 11.35 20.19 0.77
CA CYS A 99 10.74 19.09 1.52
C CYS A 99 10.24 18.00 0.58
N SER A 100 10.31 16.76 1.04
CA SER A 100 9.78 15.61 0.32
C SER A 100 8.34 15.38 0.74
N PHE A 101 7.40 15.66 -0.17
CA PHE A 101 5.97 15.42 0.05
C PHE A 101 5.49 14.20 -0.72
N THR A 102 4.71 13.36 -0.05
CA THR A 102 3.91 12.33 -0.69
C THR A 102 2.50 12.87 -0.84
N VAL A 103 2.07 13.12 -2.09
CA VAL A 103 0.76 13.70 -2.39
C VAL A 103 -0.11 12.68 -3.09
N ARG A 104 -1.37 12.57 -2.68
CA ARG A 104 -2.40 11.81 -3.38
C ARG A 104 -3.67 12.64 -3.51
N ALA A 105 -4.46 12.34 -4.52
CA ALA A 105 -5.76 12.94 -4.71
C ALA A 105 -6.79 11.85 -5.00
N GLU A 106 -7.99 12.04 -4.49
CA GLU A 106 -9.13 11.16 -4.76
C GLU A 106 -10.42 11.97 -4.72
N ASN A 107 -11.15 12.01 -5.83
CA ASN A 107 -12.42 12.72 -5.97
C ASN A 107 -12.40 14.20 -5.52
N GLY A 108 -11.25 14.87 -5.65
CA GLY A 108 -11.02 16.25 -5.23
C GLY A 108 -10.49 16.41 -3.79
N VAL A 109 -10.30 15.33 -3.04
CA VAL A 109 -9.66 15.35 -1.72
C VAL A 109 -8.17 15.10 -1.89
N VAL A 110 -7.33 16.05 -1.48
CA VAL A 110 -5.87 15.94 -1.58
C VAL A 110 -5.28 15.59 -0.21
N ASN A 111 -4.57 14.47 -0.13
CA ASN A 111 -3.82 14.03 1.05
C ASN A 111 -2.33 14.32 0.84
N VAL A 112 -1.72 15.08 1.75
CA VAL A 112 -0.28 15.42 1.72
C VAL A 112 0.41 14.88 2.97
N SER A 113 1.29 13.89 2.78
CA SER A 113 2.11 13.34 3.86
C SER A 113 3.54 13.86 3.79
N TYR A 114 4.14 14.13 4.95
CA TYR A 114 5.54 14.58 5.06
C TYR A 114 6.19 14.13 6.36
N LEU A 115 7.52 14.14 6.37
CA LEU A 115 8.33 13.62 7.48
C LEU A 115 8.29 14.55 8.71
N PRO A 116 8.47 14.02 9.94
CA PRO A 116 8.52 14.83 11.17
C PRO A 116 9.51 16.00 11.15
N ARG A 117 10.68 15.81 10.50
CA ARG A 117 11.69 16.86 10.35
C ARG A 117 11.19 18.07 9.54
N ASP A 118 10.21 17.82 8.67
CA ASP A 118 9.62 18.81 7.77
C ASP A 118 8.33 19.43 8.37
N ALA A 119 7.98 19.10 9.62
CA ALA A 119 6.75 19.58 10.26
C ALA A 119 6.61 21.11 10.29
N LYS A 120 7.73 21.82 10.44
CA LYS A 120 7.75 23.30 10.39
C LYS A 120 7.38 23.85 9.01
N VAL A 121 7.68 23.09 7.96
CA VAL A 121 7.36 23.45 6.58
C VAL A 121 5.93 23.03 6.22
N GLY A 122 5.44 21.94 6.80
CA GLY A 122 4.06 21.46 6.67
C GLY A 122 2.99 22.52 6.94
N VAL A 123 3.26 23.47 7.84
CA VAL A 123 2.36 24.60 8.16
C VAL A 123 2.05 25.48 6.92
N TYR A 124 2.92 25.50 5.92
CA TYR A 124 2.71 26.26 4.69
C TYR A 124 1.91 25.50 3.63
N VAL A 125 1.71 24.18 3.77
CA VAL A 125 1.01 23.36 2.78
C VAL A 125 -0.40 23.89 2.46
N PRO A 126 -1.24 24.27 3.44
CA PRO A 126 -2.55 24.86 3.15
C PRO A 126 -2.47 26.15 2.34
N GLN A 127 -1.51 27.03 2.66
CA GLN A 127 -1.35 28.32 1.97
C GLN A 127 -0.89 28.15 0.51
N VAL A 128 -0.06 27.13 0.24
CA VAL A 128 0.45 26.84 -1.11
C VAL A 128 -0.65 26.22 -1.97
N LEU A 129 -1.47 25.34 -1.39
CA LEU A 129 -2.49 24.59 -2.12
C LEU A 129 -3.87 25.25 -2.17
N GLU A 130 -4.08 26.37 -1.46
CA GLU A 130 -5.34 27.13 -1.48
C GLU A 130 -5.79 27.51 -2.91
N LYS A 131 -4.84 27.74 -3.81
CA LYS A 131 -5.11 28.13 -5.22
C LYS A 131 -5.30 26.95 -6.17
N LEU A 132 -5.29 25.72 -5.65
CA LEU A 132 -5.40 24.54 -6.49
C LEU A 132 -6.85 24.37 -6.98
N GLU A 133 -7.07 24.62 -8.26
CA GLU A 133 -8.35 24.38 -8.92
C GLU A 133 -8.75 22.89 -8.81
N GLY A 134 -9.99 22.63 -8.38
CA GLY A 134 -10.52 21.28 -8.20
C GLY A 134 -10.27 20.67 -6.82
N LEU A 135 -9.58 21.39 -5.92
CA LEU A 135 -9.44 21.01 -4.52
C LEU A 135 -10.77 21.22 -3.77
N LYS A 136 -11.37 20.13 -3.28
CA LYS A 136 -12.55 20.15 -2.40
C LYS A 136 -12.15 20.14 -0.94
N GLU A 137 -11.16 19.32 -0.60
CA GLU A 137 -10.69 19.16 0.77
C GLU A 137 -9.19 18.90 0.77
N LEU A 138 -8.47 19.53 1.70
CA LEU A 138 -7.05 19.31 1.92
C LEU A 138 -6.83 18.64 3.28
N ARG A 139 -6.16 17.49 3.24
CA ARG A 139 -5.73 16.75 4.41
C ARG A 139 -4.21 16.66 4.40
N HIS A 140 -3.59 16.79 5.55
CA HIS A 140 -2.15 16.66 5.64
C HIS A 140 -1.74 15.99 6.95
N THR A 141 -0.74 15.12 6.85
CA THR A 141 -0.36 14.20 7.92
C THR A 141 1.15 14.14 8.05
N ILE A 142 1.62 14.10 9.31
CA ILE A 142 3.03 13.88 9.62
C ILE A 142 3.26 12.38 9.71
N SER A 143 4.06 11.82 8.82
CA SER A 143 4.43 10.41 8.87
C SER A 143 5.82 10.13 8.31
N THR A 144 6.49 9.13 8.87
CA THR A 144 7.77 8.58 8.35
C THR A 144 7.55 7.50 7.31
N THR A 145 6.44 6.78 7.42
CA THR A 145 6.06 5.63 6.60
C THR A 145 4.53 5.52 6.53
N ASN A 146 4.01 4.58 5.73
CA ASN A 146 2.59 4.26 5.68
C ASN A 146 2.33 2.78 6.02
N ILE A 147 1.19 2.52 6.64
CA ILE A 147 0.61 1.19 6.82
C ILE A 147 -0.62 1.12 5.93
N LEU A 148 -0.69 0.12 5.05
CA LEU A 148 -1.88 -0.13 4.24
C LEU A 148 -2.78 -1.13 4.96
N TRP A 149 -4.02 -0.74 5.28
CA TRP A 149 -4.99 -1.61 5.92
C TRP A 149 -6.10 -1.98 4.92
N ILE A 150 -6.15 -3.26 4.56
CA ILE A 150 -7.10 -3.81 3.60
C ILE A 150 -8.21 -4.54 4.36
N GLN A 151 -9.48 -4.17 4.14
CA GLN A 151 -10.62 -4.81 4.80
C GLN A 151 -11.92 -4.62 4.00
N GLU A 152 -12.94 -5.46 4.20
CA GLU A 152 -14.25 -5.24 3.56
C GLU A 152 -15.12 -4.23 4.33
N ASN A 153 -15.17 -4.35 5.66
CA ASN A 153 -15.95 -3.47 6.53
C ASN A 153 -15.07 -2.98 7.67
N PHE A 154 -14.95 -1.67 7.83
CA PHE A 154 -14.22 -1.00 8.89
C PHE A 154 -15.14 -0.66 10.06
N ASP A 155 -14.58 -0.70 11.27
CA ASP A 155 -15.24 -0.28 12.50
C ASP A 155 -14.18 0.40 13.40
N PRO A 156 -14.34 1.70 13.73
CA PRO A 156 -13.39 2.41 14.58
C PRO A 156 -13.36 1.90 16.03
N ASN A 157 -14.38 1.13 16.46
CA ASN A 157 -14.43 0.54 17.79
C ASN A 157 -13.86 -0.89 17.85
N SER A 158 -13.40 -1.41 16.72
CA SER A 158 -12.87 -2.77 16.63
C SER A 158 -11.51 -2.91 17.33
N GLU A 159 -11.22 -4.12 17.83
CA GLU A 159 -9.91 -4.42 18.43
C GLU A 159 -8.76 -4.18 17.44
N ILE A 160 -8.96 -4.51 16.15
CA ILE A 160 -7.95 -4.33 15.11
C ILE A 160 -7.64 -2.85 14.85
N PHE A 161 -8.63 -1.94 14.93
CA PHE A 161 -8.39 -0.51 14.82
C PHE A 161 -7.43 -0.04 15.92
N GLY A 162 -7.68 -0.44 17.17
CA GLY A 162 -6.80 -0.15 18.30
C GLY A 162 -5.38 -0.70 18.11
N GLN A 163 -5.26 -1.91 17.57
CA GLN A 163 -3.96 -2.54 17.30
C GLN A 163 -3.17 -1.80 16.20
N ILE A 164 -3.82 -1.45 15.09
CA ILE A 164 -3.17 -0.77 13.96
C ILE A 164 -2.78 0.65 14.36
N THR A 165 -3.64 1.37 15.07
CA THR A 165 -3.33 2.72 15.58
C THR A 165 -2.17 2.69 16.56
N GLU A 166 -2.11 1.70 17.46
CA GLU A 166 -0.96 1.53 18.35
C GLU A 166 0.36 1.32 17.58
N ILE A 167 0.35 0.50 16.52
CA ILE A 167 1.53 0.27 15.67
C ILE A 167 1.90 1.55 14.90
N ALA A 168 0.91 2.23 14.33
CA ALA A 168 1.11 3.46 13.59
C ALA A 168 1.70 4.57 14.49
N ASP A 169 1.28 4.66 15.74
CA ASP A 169 1.83 5.61 16.70
C ASP A 169 3.31 5.34 16.99
N LYS A 170 3.69 4.07 17.16
CA LYS A 170 5.08 3.66 17.42
C LYS A 170 5.99 3.96 16.24
N TRP A 171 5.51 3.66 15.04
CA TRP A 171 6.29 3.82 13.81
C TRP A 171 6.25 5.25 13.27
N ASN A 172 5.40 6.10 13.85
CA ASN A 172 4.99 7.38 13.28
C ASN A 172 4.51 7.21 11.83
N ALA A 173 3.70 6.17 11.60
CA ALA A 173 3.13 5.86 10.30
C ALA A 173 1.78 6.55 10.11
N ALA A 174 1.44 6.86 8.87
CA ALA A 174 0.06 7.12 8.49
C ALA A 174 -0.62 5.79 8.10
N ILE A 175 -1.93 5.69 8.33
CA ILE A 175 -2.74 4.53 8.02
C ILE A 175 -3.58 4.87 6.79
N GLU A 176 -3.40 4.09 5.73
CA GLU A 176 -4.21 4.18 4.52
C GLU A 176 -5.22 3.05 4.51
N LEU A 177 -6.50 3.38 4.30
CA LEU A 177 -7.59 2.42 4.25
C LEU A 177 -7.84 1.99 2.80
N LEU A 178 -7.93 0.68 2.55
CA LEU A 178 -8.33 0.13 1.26
C LEU A 178 -9.48 -0.83 1.50
N ARG A 179 -10.68 -0.37 1.15
CA ARG A 179 -11.88 -1.20 1.19
C ARG A 179 -11.89 -2.15 0.00
N MET A 180 -11.99 -3.45 0.26
CA MET A 180 -12.36 -4.41 -0.78
C MET A 180 -13.88 -4.53 -0.77
N SER A 181 -14.58 -4.21 -1.86
CA SER A 181 -16.04 -4.26 -1.93
C SER A 181 -16.47 -5.49 -2.75
N PRO A 182 -17.44 -6.30 -2.27
CA PRO A 182 -18.00 -7.39 -3.06
C PRO A 182 -18.87 -6.89 -4.22
N VAL A 183 -19.37 -5.65 -4.13
CA VAL A 183 -20.11 -5.00 -5.22
C VAL A 183 -19.08 -4.25 -6.07
N GLU A 184 -18.92 -4.65 -7.34
CA GLU A 184 -18.21 -3.81 -8.30
C GLU A 184 -18.95 -2.47 -8.34
N GLU A 185 -18.26 -1.37 -8.02
CA GLU A 185 -18.86 -0.06 -8.12
C GLU A 185 -19.27 0.17 -9.59
N GLU A 186 -20.55 -0.03 -9.91
CA GLU A 186 -21.14 0.54 -11.11
C GLU A 186 -20.94 2.04 -11.01
N VAL A 187 -20.00 2.53 -11.82
CA VAL A 187 -19.69 3.94 -11.90
C VAL A 187 -20.89 4.64 -12.54
N GLN A 188 -21.43 5.61 -11.81
CA GLN A 188 -22.58 6.42 -12.20
C GLN A 188 -22.57 6.78 -13.70
N LYS A 189 -23.68 6.49 -14.38
CA LYS A 189 -24.08 7.22 -15.59
C LYS A 189 -24.40 8.64 -15.14
N GLU A 190 -23.52 9.60 -15.40
CA GLU A 190 -23.86 11.02 -15.31
C GLU A 190 -24.84 11.34 -16.43
N GLY A 191 -26.12 11.38 -16.06
CA GLY A 191 -27.22 11.85 -16.87
C GLY A 191 -28.26 12.47 -15.96
N ASP A 192 -27.86 13.47 -15.19
CA ASP A 192 -28.63 14.70 -14.99
C ASP A 192 -27.85 15.69 -14.13
N ARG A 193 -27.73 16.92 -14.65
CA ARG A 193 -27.17 18.05 -13.93
C ARG A 193 -28.22 18.58 -12.96
N VAL A 194 -27.90 18.70 -11.68
CA VAL A 194 -28.60 19.60 -10.77
C VAL A 194 -27.56 20.39 -9.98
N GLU A 195 -27.60 21.71 -10.12
CA GLU A 195 -26.86 22.68 -9.29
C GLU A 195 -27.31 22.54 -7.84
N LEU A 196 -26.37 22.36 -6.92
CA LEU A 196 -26.65 22.33 -5.48
C LEU A 196 -26.59 23.77 -4.93
N GLU A 197 -27.75 24.38 -4.72
CA GLU A 197 -27.91 25.53 -3.83
C GLU A 197 -27.81 25.07 -2.36
N PHE A 198 -27.01 25.78 -1.56
CA PHE A 198 -26.85 25.50 -0.13
C PHE A 198 -27.98 26.12 0.71
N GLU A 199 -28.48 25.33 1.67
CA GLU A 199 -29.58 25.62 2.59
C GLU A 199 -29.48 26.99 3.28
N GLN A 200 -30.54 27.80 3.11
CA GLN A 200 -30.90 28.86 4.06
C GLN A 200 -31.88 28.29 5.10
N VAL A 201 -31.72 28.76 6.34
CA VAL A 201 -32.45 28.35 7.55
C VAL A 201 -33.99 28.33 7.33
N PRO A 202 -34.74 27.34 7.86
CA PRO A 202 -36.15 27.14 7.50
C PRO A 202 -37.06 28.27 8.03
N GLN A 203 -37.80 28.92 7.12
CA GLN A 203 -39.09 29.53 7.43
C GLN A 203 -40.19 28.52 7.08
N GLU A 204 -41.18 28.34 7.95
CA GLU A 204 -42.27 27.36 7.77
C GLU A 204 -43.00 27.56 6.42
N PRO A 205 -43.19 26.49 5.61
CA PRO A 205 -43.84 26.63 4.32
C PRO A 205 -45.36 26.62 4.45
N VAL A 206 -45.99 27.59 3.77
CA VAL A 206 -47.42 27.62 3.47
C VAL A 206 -47.77 26.45 2.56
N TYR A 207 -48.71 25.62 2.98
CA TYR A 207 -49.17 24.44 2.26
C TYR A 207 -49.94 24.82 0.98
N THR A 208 -49.33 24.59 -0.18
CA THR A 208 -50.02 24.57 -1.48
C THR A 208 -49.80 23.20 -2.13
N GLY A 209 -50.80 22.34 -2.02
CA GLY A 209 -50.77 20.99 -2.56
C GLY A 209 -50.52 20.98 -4.08
N GLY A 210 -49.40 20.39 -4.46
CA GLY A 210 -49.04 19.95 -5.81
C GLY A 210 -48.39 18.58 -5.70
N ILE A 211 -48.77 17.66 -6.57
CA ILE A 211 -48.18 16.33 -6.69
C ILE A 211 -46.86 16.54 -7.43
N GLU A 212 -45.76 16.68 -6.71
CA GLU A 212 -44.42 16.64 -7.27
C GLU A 212 -43.72 15.36 -6.79
N ASP A 213 -43.19 14.68 -7.78
CA ASP A 213 -42.49 13.40 -7.78
C ASP A 213 -41.74 13.06 -6.49
N ASP A 214 -42.01 11.87 -5.97
CA ASP A 214 -41.18 11.18 -4.99
C ASP A 214 -39.76 11.05 -5.56
N VAL A 215 -38.92 12.07 -5.35
CA VAL A 215 -37.47 11.96 -5.52
C VAL A 215 -37.03 10.97 -4.47
N ILE A 216 -36.86 9.72 -4.90
CA ILE A 216 -36.15 8.70 -4.14
C ILE A 216 -34.75 9.27 -3.89
N GLU A 217 -34.52 9.83 -2.71
CA GLU A 217 -33.16 10.08 -2.24
C GLU A 217 -32.41 8.75 -2.39
N PRO A 218 -31.33 8.68 -3.18
CA PRO A 218 -30.57 7.44 -3.28
C PRO A 218 -30.07 7.13 -1.88
N GLU A 219 -30.49 5.98 -1.33
CA GLU A 219 -30.04 5.53 -0.01
C GLU A 219 -28.51 5.69 0.07
N PRO A 220 -27.98 6.16 1.22
CA PRO A 220 -26.54 6.30 1.39
C PRO A 220 -25.89 4.94 1.10
N LYS A 221 -25.15 4.86 -0.02
CA LYS A 221 -24.38 3.67 -0.41
C LYS A 221 -23.58 3.22 0.81
N ASP A 222 -23.81 1.98 1.24
CA ASP A 222 -23.06 1.34 2.32
C ASP A 222 -21.55 1.38 1.99
N ASP A 223 -20.84 2.27 2.65
CA ASP A 223 -19.40 2.46 2.51
C ASP A 223 -18.60 1.52 3.42
N GLY A 224 -19.29 0.60 4.13
CA GLY A 224 -18.70 -0.37 5.03
C GLY A 224 -17.94 0.28 6.17
N GLY A 225 -18.34 1.45 6.66
CA GLY A 225 -17.69 2.15 7.76
C GLY A 225 -16.36 2.83 7.38
N LEU A 226 -16.06 2.93 6.08
CA LEU A 226 -14.83 3.55 5.57
C LEU A 226 -14.73 5.02 5.98
N LYS A 227 -15.77 5.84 5.75
CA LYS A 227 -15.76 7.27 6.11
C LYS A 227 -15.64 7.48 7.62
N GLU A 228 -16.38 6.69 8.40
CA GLU A 228 -16.36 6.80 9.86
C GLU A 228 -14.97 6.52 10.42
N THR A 229 -14.34 5.42 9.99
CA THR A 229 -12.99 5.05 10.40
C THR A 229 -11.96 6.06 9.93
N LEU A 230 -12.10 6.57 8.69
CA LEU A 230 -11.23 7.60 8.15
C LEU A 230 -11.30 8.90 8.97
N ASN A 231 -12.49 9.29 9.42
CA ASN A 231 -12.67 10.46 10.27
C ASN A 231 -11.96 10.32 11.62
N GLU A 232 -12.00 9.13 12.25
CA GLU A 232 -11.23 8.87 13.48
C GLU A 232 -9.72 8.90 13.25
N LEU A 233 -9.24 8.41 12.10
CA LEU A 233 -7.83 8.53 11.71
C LEU A 233 -7.43 9.99 11.45
N ILE A 234 -8.33 10.83 10.94
CA ILE A 234 -8.07 12.27 10.76
C ILE A 234 -7.98 12.95 12.12
N LYS A 235 -8.90 12.66 13.06
CA LYS A 235 -8.90 13.23 14.42
C LYS A 235 -7.61 12.89 15.18
N SER A 236 -7.08 11.68 14.97
CA SER A 236 -5.80 11.23 15.54
C SER A 236 -4.56 11.71 14.76
N GLY A 237 -4.74 12.38 13.62
CA GLY A 237 -3.63 12.84 12.78
C GLY A 237 -2.82 11.69 12.15
N ARG A 238 -3.46 10.53 11.95
CA ARG A 238 -2.86 9.32 11.37
C ARG A 238 -3.40 8.96 10.00
N SER A 239 -4.31 9.75 9.42
CA SER A 239 -4.91 9.43 8.12
C SER A 239 -3.90 9.53 6.98
N GLY A 240 -3.78 8.45 6.20
CA GLY A 240 -3.06 8.39 4.92
C GLY A 240 -3.98 8.45 3.69
N GLY A 241 -5.30 8.60 3.90
CA GLY A 241 -6.34 8.50 2.88
C GLY A 241 -7.11 7.18 2.94
N GLY A 242 -8.17 7.07 2.15
CA GLY A 242 -9.01 5.87 2.11
C GLY A 242 -9.78 5.73 0.82
N ARG A 243 -9.75 4.54 0.21
CA ARG A 243 -10.46 4.24 -1.06
C ARG A 243 -11.19 2.90 -1.03
N SER A 244 -12.03 2.68 -2.03
CA SER A 244 -12.75 1.43 -2.26
C SER A 244 -12.38 0.83 -3.62
N VAL A 245 -12.23 -0.49 -3.67
CA VAL A 245 -11.87 -1.27 -4.86
C VAL A 245 -12.72 -2.53 -4.90
N GLY A 246 -13.05 -3.04 -6.08
CA GLY A 246 -13.82 -4.29 -6.20
C GLY A 246 -13.10 -5.54 -5.65
N GLU A 247 -13.82 -6.66 -5.60
CA GLU A 247 -13.39 -7.94 -4.99
C GLU A 247 -12.18 -8.62 -5.68
N SER A 248 -11.67 -8.10 -6.80
CA SER A 248 -10.56 -8.72 -7.55
C SER A 248 -9.19 -8.40 -6.93
N PRO A 249 -8.40 -9.42 -6.54
CA PRO A 249 -7.03 -9.22 -6.02
C PRO A 249 -6.10 -8.47 -6.97
N ARG A 250 -6.25 -8.65 -8.29
CA ARG A 250 -5.45 -7.94 -9.29
C ARG A 250 -5.82 -6.46 -9.35
N LYS A 251 -7.12 -6.15 -9.42
CA LYS A 251 -7.61 -4.75 -9.38
C LYS A 251 -7.15 -4.06 -8.09
N LEU A 252 -7.13 -4.78 -6.97
CA LEU A 252 -6.58 -4.27 -5.70
C LEU A 252 -5.10 -3.94 -5.83
N LEU A 253 -4.27 -4.86 -6.33
CA LEU A 253 -2.83 -4.63 -6.51
C LEU A 253 -2.56 -3.43 -7.42
N ASP A 254 -3.30 -3.31 -8.52
CA ASP A 254 -3.15 -2.21 -9.48
C ASP A 254 -3.55 -0.85 -8.88
N SER A 255 -4.45 -0.86 -7.89
CA SER A 255 -4.85 0.36 -7.18
C SER A 255 -3.83 0.85 -6.16
N ILE A 256 -2.84 0.02 -5.76
CA ILE A 256 -1.84 0.40 -4.76
C ILE A 256 -0.82 1.35 -5.38
N ASP A 257 -0.74 2.56 -4.83
CA ASP A 257 0.21 3.57 -5.29
C ASP A 257 1.64 3.21 -4.91
N ARG A 258 2.44 2.83 -5.91
CA ARG A 258 3.85 2.44 -5.74
C ARG A 258 4.78 3.61 -5.43
N SER A 259 4.31 4.85 -5.52
CA SER A 259 5.10 6.02 -5.10
C SER A 259 5.15 6.18 -3.59
N VAL A 260 4.28 5.47 -2.87
CA VAL A 260 4.20 5.54 -1.41
C VAL A 260 5.01 4.41 -0.78
N THR A 261 5.84 4.77 0.19
CA THR A 261 6.59 3.80 0.98
C THR A 261 5.70 3.21 2.06
N TYR A 262 5.31 1.95 1.86
CA TYR A 262 4.63 1.15 2.87
C TYR A 262 5.65 0.33 3.66
N SER A 263 5.57 0.37 4.98
CA SER A 263 6.38 -0.51 5.84
C SER A 263 5.64 -1.78 6.26
N LEU A 264 4.31 -1.79 6.17
CA LEU A 264 3.47 -2.94 6.51
C LEU A 264 2.15 -2.90 5.74
N ILE A 265 1.68 -4.07 5.33
CA ILE A 265 0.33 -4.26 4.81
C ILE A 265 -0.42 -5.19 5.76
N VAL A 266 -1.58 -4.75 6.24
CA VAL A 266 -2.44 -5.51 7.14
C VAL A 266 -3.69 -5.92 6.39
N ILE A 267 -3.93 -7.24 6.29
CA ILE A 267 -5.14 -7.82 5.73
C ILE A 267 -6.09 -8.17 6.88
N GLY A 268 -7.19 -7.44 6.97
CA GLY A 268 -8.28 -7.71 7.89
C GLY A 268 -9.25 -8.76 7.35
N ASN A 269 -10.51 -8.61 7.76
CA ASN A 269 -11.59 -9.47 7.28
C ASN A 269 -11.96 -9.11 5.83
N VAL A 270 -11.59 -10.00 4.90
CA VAL A 270 -11.93 -9.92 3.47
C VAL A 270 -12.55 -11.22 2.97
N PHE A 271 -13.25 -11.16 1.84
CA PHE A 271 -14.06 -12.23 1.25
C PHE A 271 -15.15 -12.75 2.21
N LEU A 272 -15.86 -11.85 2.92
CA LEU A 272 -16.89 -12.22 3.89
C LEU A 272 -18.09 -12.92 3.24
N SER A 273 -18.33 -12.66 1.96
CA SER A 273 -19.33 -13.36 1.15
C SER A 273 -19.04 -14.85 0.94
N LYS A 274 -17.79 -15.29 1.18
CA LYS A 274 -17.34 -16.67 0.93
C LYS A 274 -17.30 -17.48 2.23
N GLY A 275 -17.49 -18.80 2.10
CA GLY A 275 -17.32 -19.74 3.21
C GLY A 275 -15.89 -19.75 3.77
N GLU A 276 -15.74 -20.15 5.04
CA GLU A 276 -14.48 -20.01 5.79
C GLU A 276 -13.26 -20.64 5.11
N ALA A 277 -13.39 -21.86 4.56
CA ALA A 277 -12.28 -22.54 3.89
C ALA A 277 -11.83 -21.81 2.61
N THR A 278 -12.79 -21.32 1.82
CA THR A 278 -12.52 -20.54 0.61
C THR A 278 -11.89 -19.20 0.97
N ARG A 279 -12.41 -18.52 2.00
CA ARG A 279 -11.86 -17.26 2.49
C ARG A 279 -10.41 -17.40 2.92
N LYS A 280 -10.07 -18.42 3.73
CA LYS A 280 -8.67 -18.68 4.16
C LYS A 280 -7.74 -18.92 2.97
N ARG A 281 -8.20 -19.65 1.94
CA ARG A 281 -7.41 -19.85 0.71
C ARG A 281 -7.20 -18.55 -0.04
N MET A 282 -8.26 -17.76 -0.26
CA MET A 282 -8.19 -16.49 -1.00
C MET A 282 -7.35 -15.43 -0.28
N VAL A 283 -7.41 -15.35 1.06
CA VAL A 283 -6.54 -14.48 1.85
C VAL A 283 -5.07 -14.86 1.68
N ARG A 284 -4.74 -16.16 1.70
CA ARG A 284 -3.36 -16.63 1.46
C ARG A 284 -2.87 -16.31 0.04
N GLU A 285 -3.74 -16.45 -0.95
CA GLU A 285 -3.43 -16.08 -2.34
C GLU A 285 -3.20 -14.57 -2.47
N LEU A 286 -4.06 -13.74 -1.87
CA LEU A 286 -3.90 -12.29 -1.81
C LEU A 286 -2.59 -11.90 -1.10
N GLN A 287 -2.28 -12.55 0.03
CA GLN A 287 -1.05 -12.34 0.77
C GLN A 287 0.19 -12.66 -0.08
N SER A 288 0.21 -13.82 -0.76
CA SER A 288 1.30 -14.19 -1.68
C SER A 288 1.45 -13.16 -2.79
N LEU A 289 0.35 -12.79 -3.45
CA LEU A 289 0.35 -11.85 -4.55
C LEU A 289 0.91 -10.47 -4.15
N LEU A 290 0.53 -9.98 -2.96
CA LEU A 290 1.04 -8.71 -2.44
C LEU A 290 2.54 -8.81 -2.07
N MET A 291 2.97 -9.90 -1.43
CA MET A 291 4.37 -10.12 -1.07
C MET A 291 5.27 -10.20 -2.32
N ASP A 292 4.83 -10.92 -3.34
CA ASP A 292 5.57 -11.14 -4.59
C ASP A 292 5.77 -9.83 -5.37
N ASN A 293 4.83 -8.89 -5.29
CA ASN A 293 4.83 -7.66 -6.09
C ASN A 293 5.32 -6.42 -5.36
N LEU A 294 5.11 -6.30 -4.04
CA LEU A 294 5.41 -5.08 -3.28
C LEU A 294 6.67 -5.19 -2.43
N LYS A 295 7.18 -6.40 -2.13
CA LYS A 295 8.34 -6.63 -1.24
C LYS A 295 8.21 -5.97 0.15
N VAL A 296 6.97 -5.84 0.63
CA VAL A 296 6.61 -5.32 1.96
C VAL A 296 6.06 -6.50 2.79
N PRO A 297 6.30 -6.57 4.10
CA PRO A 297 5.67 -7.58 4.94
C PRO A 297 4.15 -7.44 4.89
N VAL A 298 3.47 -8.57 4.64
CA VAL A 298 2.01 -8.64 4.60
C VAL A 298 1.55 -9.57 5.72
N VAL A 299 0.73 -9.05 6.63
CA VAL A 299 0.26 -9.77 7.80
C VAL A 299 -1.25 -9.75 7.90
N THR A 300 -1.83 -10.80 8.43
CA THR A 300 -3.27 -10.85 8.73
C THR A 300 -3.58 -10.18 10.06
N SER A 301 -4.86 -9.83 10.28
CA SER A 301 -5.34 -9.30 11.57
C SER A 301 -5.05 -10.22 12.75
N GLU A 302 -5.08 -11.55 12.55
CA GLU A 302 -4.76 -12.53 13.57
C GLU A 302 -3.26 -12.55 13.92
N GLU A 303 -2.41 -12.38 12.90
CA GLU A 303 -0.96 -12.36 13.06
C GLU A 303 -0.45 -11.05 13.66
N LEU A 304 -1.12 -9.93 13.38
CA LEU A 304 -0.74 -8.58 13.81
C LEU A 304 -0.44 -8.51 15.31
N LYS A 305 -1.38 -9.00 16.13
CA LYS A 305 -1.23 -9.03 17.60
C LYS A 305 -0.06 -9.89 18.04
N SER A 306 0.12 -11.06 17.44
CA SER A 306 1.18 -12.00 17.83
C SER A 306 2.58 -11.54 17.42
N GLN A 307 2.68 -10.81 16.31
CA GLN A 307 3.96 -10.40 15.73
C GLN A 307 4.41 -9.04 16.26
N TYR A 308 3.54 -8.05 16.37
CA TYR A 308 3.96 -6.65 16.63
C TYR A 308 3.52 -6.09 17.99
N LEU A 309 2.64 -6.77 18.72
CA LEU A 309 2.11 -6.29 20.00
C LEU A 309 2.50 -7.22 21.15
N PHE A 310 2.78 -6.63 22.31
CA PHE A 310 3.11 -7.39 23.51
C PHE A 310 1.81 -7.83 24.21
N GLY A 311 1.52 -9.13 24.20
CA GLY A 311 0.31 -9.68 24.80
C GLY A 311 0.48 -10.13 26.25
N ALA A 312 -0.64 -10.34 26.95
CA ALA A 312 -0.64 -10.90 28.31
C ALA A 312 0.02 -12.28 28.41
N LYS A 313 0.03 -13.06 27.32
CA LYS A 313 0.71 -14.37 27.23
C LYS A 313 2.22 -14.24 27.02
N ASP A 314 2.70 -13.08 26.62
CA ASP A 314 4.12 -12.84 26.37
C ASP A 314 4.86 -12.47 27.64
N LEU A 315 4.18 -11.89 28.63
CA LEU A 315 4.72 -11.61 29.96
C LEU A 315 5.23 -12.87 30.70
N PRO A 316 4.45 -13.95 30.89
CA PRO A 316 4.95 -15.16 31.54
C PRO A 316 6.04 -15.86 30.72
N LYS A 317 5.98 -15.80 29.38
CA LYS A 317 7.05 -16.32 28.52
C LYS A 317 8.35 -15.53 28.72
N LEU A 318 8.28 -14.20 28.71
CA LEU A 318 9.43 -13.32 28.94
C LEU A 318 10.07 -13.63 30.30
N ILE A 319 9.28 -13.71 31.36
CA ILE A 319 9.77 -14.03 32.70
C ILE A 319 10.44 -15.41 32.71
N THR A 320 9.82 -16.42 32.08
CA THR A 320 10.37 -17.78 32.02
C THR A 320 11.70 -17.81 31.28
N PHE A 321 11.79 -17.24 30.08
CA PHE A 321 13.04 -17.21 29.32
C PHE A 321 14.11 -16.35 29.99
N LEU A 322 13.74 -15.26 30.68
CA LEU A 322 14.67 -14.43 31.43
C LEU A 322 15.24 -15.18 32.63
N ILE A 323 14.42 -15.88 33.41
CA ILE A 323 14.87 -16.75 34.50
C ILE A 323 15.80 -17.84 33.95
N LEU A 324 15.40 -18.51 32.87
CA LEU A 324 16.19 -19.56 32.23
C LEU A 324 17.55 -19.03 31.76
N THR A 325 17.57 -17.83 31.16
CA THR A 325 18.80 -17.12 30.75
C THR A 325 19.71 -16.88 31.96
N VAL A 326 19.17 -16.32 33.05
CA VAL A 326 19.93 -16.08 34.28
C VAL A 326 20.46 -17.39 34.87
N ILE A 327 19.67 -18.46 34.91
CA ILE A 327 20.09 -19.78 35.39
C ILE A 327 21.23 -20.32 34.53
N PHE A 328 21.11 -20.29 33.20
CA PHE A 328 22.15 -20.80 32.29
C PHE A 328 23.46 -20.03 32.45
N TYR A 329 23.42 -18.70 32.44
CA TYR A 329 24.63 -17.90 32.65
C TYR A 329 25.21 -18.18 34.04
N THR A 330 24.39 -18.23 35.10
CA THR A 330 24.87 -18.52 36.46
C THR A 330 25.53 -19.90 36.54
N LEU A 331 24.95 -20.93 35.94
CA LEU A 331 25.53 -22.28 35.90
C LEU A 331 26.85 -22.31 35.15
N VAL A 332 26.93 -21.65 33.98
CA VAL A 332 28.15 -21.57 33.17
C VAL A 332 29.25 -20.81 33.91
N PHE A 333 28.93 -19.69 34.55
CA PHE A 333 29.88 -18.88 35.33
C PHE A 333 30.31 -19.57 36.63
N THR A 334 29.45 -20.37 37.26
CA THR A 334 29.78 -21.11 38.48
C THR A 334 30.61 -22.36 38.19
N HIS A 335 30.40 -23.02 37.06
CA HIS A 335 31.06 -24.28 36.68
C HIS A 335 32.07 -24.11 35.55
N GLN A 336 32.77 -22.97 35.48
CA GLN A 336 33.75 -22.69 34.42
C GLN A 336 34.85 -23.74 34.34
N GLU A 337 35.44 -24.14 35.47
CA GLU A 337 36.51 -25.16 35.49
C GLU A 337 36.05 -26.53 34.96
N PRO A 338 34.94 -27.12 35.44
CA PRO A 338 34.39 -28.35 34.86
C PRO A 338 34.11 -28.26 33.36
N ILE A 339 33.54 -27.14 32.90
CA ILE A 339 33.22 -26.92 31.48
C ILE A 339 34.50 -26.84 30.64
N LEU A 340 35.49 -26.08 31.10
CA LEU A 340 36.79 -25.96 30.41
C LEU A 340 37.53 -27.30 30.37
N ASN A 341 37.46 -28.09 31.44
CA ASN A 341 38.05 -29.42 31.47
C ASN A 341 37.33 -30.40 30.53
N PHE A 342 36.01 -30.33 30.44
CA PHE A 342 35.22 -31.10 29.47
C PHE A 342 35.55 -30.72 28.02
N LEU A 343 35.80 -29.43 27.75
CA LEU A 343 36.20 -28.95 26.42
C LEU A 343 37.67 -29.26 26.07
N ARG A 344 38.54 -29.51 27.07
CA ARG A 344 39.95 -29.91 26.92
C ARG A 344 40.15 -31.41 26.69
N ALA A 345 39.11 -32.12 26.25
CA ALA A 345 39.09 -33.54 25.93
C ALA A 345 40.38 -34.07 25.27
N GLU A 346 40.95 -35.14 25.83
CA GLU A 346 42.22 -35.72 25.36
C GLU A 346 41.99 -36.85 24.34
N THR A 347 40.92 -37.62 24.50
CA THR A 347 40.58 -38.75 23.62
C THR A 347 39.66 -38.36 22.45
N TRP A 348 39.65 -39.16 21.37
CA TRP A 348 38.79 -38.90 20.20
C TRP A 348 37.29 -38.91 20.59
N LEU A 349 36.87 -39.89 21.40
CA LEU A 349 35.48 -40.02 21.84
C LEU A 349 35.00 -38.80 22.65
N GLU A 350 35.83 -38.31 23.56
CA GLU A 350 35.54 -37.10 24.35
C GLU A 350 35.48 -35.85 23.47
N LYS A 351 36.36 -35.71 22.48
CA LYS A 351 36.32 -34.60 21.51
C LYS A 351 35.03 -34.61 20.68
N GLY A 352 34.58 -35.80 20.27
CA GLY A 352 33.29 -35.97 19.58
C GLY A 352 32.11 -35.57 20.46
N LEU A 353 32.09 -36.00 21.72
CA LEU A 353 31.06 -35.64 22.69
C LEU A 353 31.04 -34.14 22.99
N ALA A 354 32.21 -33.52 23.17
CA ALA A 354 32.33 -32.08 23.38
C ALA A 354 31.80 -31.29 22.18
N ALA A 355 32.11 -31.70 20.96
CA ALA A 355 31.62 -31.07 19.74
C ALA A 355 30.08 -31.17 19.62
N ILE A 356 29.48 -32.33 19.92
CA ILE A 356 28.02 -32.51 19.94
C ILE A 356 27.39 -31.64 21.03
N ALA A 357 27.97 -31.63 22.23
CA ALA A 357 27.46 -30.83 23.34
C ALA A 357 27.46 -29.34 23.01
N VAL A 358 28.55 -28.79 22.45
CA VAL A 358 28.61 -27.39 21.99
C VAL A 358 27.60 -27.15 20.85
N GLY A 359 27.51 -28.07 19.90
CA GLY A 359 26.58 -28.00 18.77
C GLY A 359 25.11 -27.97 19.16
N LEU A 360 24.74 -28.55 20.31
CA LEU A 360 23.38 -28.48 20.86
C LEU A 360 23.21 -27.27 21.80
N PHE A 361 24.23 -26.98 22.61
CA PHE A 361 24.13 -25.98 23.67
C PHE A 361 24.12 -24.55 23.14
N VAL A 362 24.97 -24.23 22.16
CA VAL A 362 25.08 -22.87 21.61
C VAL A 362 23.79 -22.43 20.91
N PRO A 363 23.18 -23.21 20.00
CA PRO A 363 21.89 -22.84 19.40
C PRO A 363 20.77 -22.71 20.43
N THR A 364 20.78 -23.56 21.47
CA THR A 364 19.76 -23.51 22.53
C THR A 364 19.83 -22.20 23.30
N ILE A 365 21.03 -21.78 23.74
CA ILE A 365 21.22 -20.49 24.41
C ILE A 365 20.88 -19.33 23.48
N ALA A 366 21.31 -19.40 22.21
CA ALA A 366 21.01 -18.36 21.23
C ALA A 366 19.50 -18.20 21.03
N TYR A 367 18.75 -19.30 20.97
CA TYR A 367 17.29 -19.28 20.88
C TYR A 367 16.62 -18.65 22.11
N ILE A 368 17.05 -19.05 23.32
CA ILE A 368 16.53 -18.51 24.59
C ILE A 368 16.79 -17.01 24.69
N TYR A 369 18.05 -16.60 24.47
CA TYR A 369 18.46 -15.21 24.56
C TYR A 369 17.80 -14.34 23.47
N GLY A 370 17.72 -14.88 22.24
CA GLY A 370 17.00 -14.25 21.13
C GLY A 370 15.51 -14.07 21.44
N SER A 371 14.88 -15.07 22.07
CA SER A 371 13.47 -14.99 22.50
C SER A 371 13.24 -13.90 23.55
N VAL A 372 14.14 -13.77 24.54
CA VAL A 372 14.08 -12.67 25.52
C VAL A 372 14.23 -11.32 24.82
N THR A 373 15.23 -11.19 23.94
CA THR A 373 15.50 -9.94 23.22
C THR A 373 14.32 -9.52 22.35
N GLY A 374 13.74 -10.44 21.58
CA GLY A 374 12.56 -10.16 20.76
C GLY A 374 11.33 -9.77 21.60
N LEU A 375 11.08 -10.44 22.72
CA LEU A 375 9.98 -10.09 23.62
C LEU A 375 10.19 -8.72 24.30
N ILE A 376 11.43 -8.37 24.64
CA ILE A 376 11.78 -7.04 25.18
C ILE A 376 11.62 -5.96 24.10
N LEU A 377 12.02 -6.23 22.85
CA LEU A 377 11.83 -5.28 21.75
C LEU A 377 10.35 -4.99 21.50
N LYS A 378 9.51 -6.03 21.50
CA LYS A 378 8.04 -5.89 21.45
C LYS A 378 7.49 -5.06 22.62
N LEU A 379 8.05 -5.23 23.83
CA LEU A 379 7.64 -4.49 25.03
C LEU A 379 8.05 -3.01 24.98
N ILE A 380 9.27 -2.72 24.53
CA ILE A 380 9.85 -1.36 24.48
C ILE A 380 9.32 -0.55 23.28
N LYS A 381 8.42 -1.13 22.47
CA LYS A 381 7.73 -0.45 21.37
C LYS A 381 8.67 0.01 20.24
N MET A 382 9.79 -0.68 20.03
CA MET A 382 10.83 -0.33 19.04
C MET A 382 10.95 -1.30 17.86
N GLU A 383 10.07 -2.31 17.76
CA GLU A 383 9.90 -3.09 16.52
C GLU A 383 8.94 -2.40 15.57
#